data_AF-A0A8T5LQQ6-F1
#
_entry.id   AF-A0A8T5LQQ6-F1
#
_cell.length_a   1.000
_cell.length_b   1.000
_cell.length_c   1.000
_cell.angle_alpha   90.00
_cell.angle_beta   90.00
_cell.angle_gamma   90.00
#
_symmetry.space_group_name_H-M   'P 1'
#
loop_
_entity.id
_entity.type
_entity.pdbx_description
1 polymer ?
#
loop_
_entity_poly.entity_id
_entity_poly.type
_entity_poly.pdbx_seq_one_letter_code
_entity_poly.pdbx_strand_id
1 'polypeptide(L)'
;MVKVELFVKLVIPDTTAITAFHTLEKMGANVEKLERYEYFSFDVDPAEGFLEKAKKTDVLVNANKHKAVDILEKDEGVSLLVQDIESGHGLLNTLRERLGLTEIKSM
;
A
#
# COMPACT_ATOMS: atom_id res chain seq x y z
N MET A 1 -6.67 1.63 -20.36
CA MET A 1 -5.77 1.58 -19.18
C MET A 1 -6.61 1.86 -17.97
N VAL A 2 -6.53 0.96 -16.98
CA VAL A 2 -7.26 1.08 -15.73
C VAL A 2 -6.22 1.26 -14.63
N LYS A 3 -6.38 2.32 -13.84
CA LYS A 3 -5.55 2.53 -12.67
C LYS A 3 -6.09 1.65 -11.54
N VAL A 4 -5.23 0.78 -11.01
CA VAL A 4 -5.53 -0.06 -9.86
C VAL A 4 -4.69 0.41 -8.68
N GLU A 5 -5.33 0.50 -7.52
CA GLU A 5 -4.72 0.95 -6.27
C GLU A 5 -4.74 -0.18 -5.24
N LEU A 6 -3.67 -0.28 -4.45
CA LEU A 6 -3.51 -1.28 -3.41
C LEU A 6 -2.87 -0.63 -2.19
N PHE A 7 -3.51 -0.79 -1.05
CA PHE A 7 -3.01 -0.34 0.25
C PHE A 7 -2.64 -1.55 1.09
N VAL A 8 -1.44 -1.57 1.62
CA VAL A 8 -0.91 -2.68 2.41
C VAL A 8 -0.54 -2.17 3.79
N LYS A 9 -1.07 -2.78 4.85
CA LYS A 9 -0.68 -2.46 6.23
C LYS A 9 -0.20 -3.68 6.99
N LEU A 10 0.61 -3.45 8.01
CA LEU A 10 0.98 -4.48 8.98
C LEU A 10 -0.24 -4.85 9.84
N VAL A 11 -0.40 -6.16 10.09
CA VAL A 11 -1.33 -6.71 11.09
C VAL A 11 -0.65 -6.81 12.45
N ILE A 12 0.67 -6.92 12.45
CA ILE A 12 1.51 -6.88 13.64
C ILE A 12 1.79 -5.43 14.07
N PRO A 13 2.27 -5.20 15.31
CA PRO A 13 2.61 -3.86 15.77
C PRO A 13 3.59 -3.14 14.82
N ASP A 14 3.18 -1.97 14.33
CA ASP A 14 4.02 -1.10 13.50
C ASP A 14 4.73 -0.08 14.40
N THR A 15 5.99 -0.33 14.70
CA THR A 15 6.81 0.54 15.56
C THR A 15 6.97 1.95 15.01
N THR A 16 6.91 2.12 13.69
CA THR A 16 7.00 3.44 13.04
C THR A 16 5.74 4.24 13.31
N ALA A 17 4.57 3.63 13.08
CA ALA A 17 3.28 4.25 13.39
C ALA A 17 3.16 4.59 14.88
N ILE A 18 3.54 3.66 15.77
CA ILE A 18 3.52 3.85 17.22
C ILE A 18 4.44 5.01 17.64
N THR A 19 5.66 5.07 17.10
CA THR A 19 6.61 6.15 17.43
C THR A 19 6.11 7.50 16.94
N ALA A 20 5.54 7.56 15.72
CA ALA A 20 4.96 8.78 15.17
C ALA A 20 3.77 9.26 16.01
N PHE A 21 2.87 8.34 16.41
CA PHE A 21 1.73 8.63 17.28
C PHE A 21 2.18 9.30 18.59
N HIS A 22 3.10 8.66 19.33
CA HIS A 22 3.61 9.22 20.59
C HIS A 22 4.40 10.52 20.40
N THR A 23 5.03 10.72 19.25
CA THR A 23 5.70 11.98 18.93
C THR A 23 4.68 13.11 18.77
N LEU A 24 3.59 12.85 18.03
CA LEU A 24 2.51 13.81 17.84
C LEU A 24 1.79 14.14 19.16
N GLU A 25 1.52 13.14 20.00
CA GLU A 25 0.97 13.36 21.35
C GLU A 25 1.87 14.28 22.19
N LYS A 26 3.19 14.05 22.18
CA LYS A 26 4.16 14.89 22.91
C LYS A 26 4.25 16.31 22.37
N MET A 27 3.92 16.52 21.09
CA MET A 27 3.83 17.85 20.48
C MET A 27 2.50 18.56 20.78
N GLY A 28 1.58 17.92 21.51
CA GLY A 28 0.27 18.47 21.86
C GLY A 28 -0.79 18.30 20.76
N ALA A 29 -0.55 17.47 19.76
CA ALA A 29 -1.56 17.13 18.77
C ALA A 29 -2.58 16.15 19.37
N ASN A 30 -3.87 16.42 19.14
CA ASN A 30 -4.95 15.51 19.55
C ASN A 30 -5.19 14.47 18.43
N VAL A 31 -4.46 13.36 18.47
CA VAL A 31 -4.58 12.25 17.51
C VAL A 31 -5.14 11.04 18.24
N GLU A 32 -6.30 10.53 17.80
CA GLU A 32 -6.91 9.36 18.44
C GLU A 32 -6.31 8.04 17.94
N LYS A 33 -5.90 8.01 16.66
CA LYS A 33 -5.35 6.83 16.01
C LYS A 33 -4.42 7.23 14.87
N LEU A 34 -3.33 6.50 14.71
CA LEU A 34 -2.44 6.62 13.56
C LEU A 34 -2.13 5.25 13.00
N GLU A 35 -2.40 5.07 11.71
CA GLU A 35 -2.07 3.84 10.96
C GLU A 35 -1.15 4.20 9.80
N ARG A 36 -0.22 3.29 9.48
CA ARG A 36 0.67 3.42 8.33
C ARG A 36 0.26 2.40 7.27
N TYR A 37 0.26 2.85 6.02
CA TYR A 37 -0.01 2.02 4.84
C TYR A 37 1.10 2.23 3.82
N GLU A 38 1.47 1.15 3.14
CA GLU A 38 2.20 1.19 1.89
C GLU A 38 1.17 1.31 0.76
N TYR A 39 1.40 2.26 -0.15
CA TYR A 39 0.50 2.51 -1.28
C TYR A 39 1.19 2.12 -2.58
N PHE A 40 0.51 1.27 -3.35
CA PHE A 40 0.92 0.90 -4.69
C PHE A 40 -0.15 1.32 -5.69
N SER A 41 0.30 1.87 -6.82
CA SER A 41 -0.56 2.19 -7.94
C SER A 41 -0.01 1.56 -9.21
N PHE A 42 -0.89 0.90 -9.96
CA PHE A 42 -0.54 0.18 -11.17
C PHE A 42 -1.43 0.63 -12.33
N ASP A 43 -0.81 0.88 -13.47
CA ASP A 43 -1.51 1.03 -14.74
C ASP A 43 -1.59 -0.32 -15.44
N VAL A 44 -2.80 -0.88 -15.54
CA VAL A 44 -3.03 -2.24 -16.05
C VAL A 44 -3.99 -2.28 -17.23
N ASP A 45 -3.80 -3.28 -18.09
CA ASP A 45 -4.63 -3.53 -19.27
C ASP A 45 -4.48 -5.00 -19.74
N PRO A 46 -5.43 -5.91 -19.45
CA PRO A 46 -6.71 -5.72 -18.74
C PRO A 46 -6.57 -5.74 -17.20
N ALA A 47 -7.55 -5.21 -16.48
CA ALA A 47 -7.54 -5.14 -15.00
C ALA A 47 -8.10 -6.37 -14.28
N GLU A 48 -8.77 -7.26 -15.02
CA GLU A 48 -9.52 -8.38 -14.45
C GLU A 48 -8.59 -9.38 -13.75
N GLY A 49 -8.88 -9.69 -12.48
CA GLY A 49 -8.09 -10.63 -11.67
C GLY A 49 -6.69 -10.13 -11.27
N PHE A 50 -6.24 -8.96 -11.73
CA PHE A 50 -4.92 -8.41 -11.40
C PHE A 50 -4.75 -8.21 -9.89
N LEU A 51 -5.75 -7.60 -9.25
CA LEU A 51 -5.72 -7.23 -7.84
C LEU A 51 -5.66 -8.48 -6.94
N GLU A 52 -6.36 -9.56 -7.32
CA GLU A 52 -6.27 -10.84 -6.61
C GLU A 52 -4.89 -11.50 -6.74
N LYS A 53 -4.28 -11.46 -7.94
CA LYS A 53 -2.92 -11.98 -8.14
C LYS A 53 -1.89 -11.16 -7.37
N ALA A 54 -2.02 -9.83 -7.41
CA ALA A 54 -1.14 -8.91 -6.68
C ALA A 54 -1.21 -9.13 -5.16
N LYS A 55 -2.42 -9.31 -4.59
CA LYS A 55 -2.62 -9.63 -3.17
C LYS A 55 -2.02 -10.97 -2.73
N LYS A 56 -1.87 -11.93 -3.66
CA LYS A 56 -1.26 -13.25 -3.41
C LYS A 56 0.26 -13.27 -3.60
N THR A 57 0.83 -12.17 -4.05
CA THR A 57 2.26 -12.05 -4.32
C THR A 57 3.00 -11.66 -3.05
N ASP A 58 3.82 -12.56 -2.50
CA ASP A 58 4.55 -12.36 -1.24
C ASP A 58 5.50 -11.15 -1.25
N VAL A 59 5.92 -10.69 -2.43
CA VAL A 59 6.75 -9.48 -2.59
C VAL A 59 5.99 -8.20 -2.21
N LEU A 60 4.67 -8.17 -2.44
CA LEU A 60 3.82 -7.02 -2.10
C LEU A 60 3.10 -7.25 -0.77
N VAL A 61 2.61 -8.47 -0.54
CA VAL A 61 1.75 -8.79 0.60
C VAL A 61 2.18 -10.13 1.17
N ASN A 62 2.78 -10.12 2.36
CA ASN A 62 3.03 -11.34 3.10
C ASN A 62 1.78 -11.71 3.89
N ALA A 63 1.14 -12.85 3.60
CA ALA A 63 -0.14 -13.22 4.19
C ALA A 63 -0.13 -13.35 5.73
N ASN A 64 1.04 -13.56 6.35
CA ASN A 64 1.17 -13.66 7.80
C ASN A 64 1.43 -12.33 8.50
N LYS A 65 1.89 -11.31 7.75
CA LYS A 65 2.29 -10.00 8.32
C LYS A 65 1.43 -8.85 7.84
N HIS A 66 0.88 -8.95 6.64
CA HIS A 66 0.23 -7.86 5.94
C HIS A 66 -1.27 -8.13 5.74
N LYS A 67 -2.05 -7.05 5.77
CA LYS A 67 -3.41 -6.99 5.28
C LYS A 67 -3.46 -6.01 4.12
N ALA A 68 -3.98 -6.46 2.99
CA ALA A 68 -4.14 -5.66 1.79
C ALA A 68 -5.60 -5.26 1.59
N VAL A 69 -5.83 -3.98 1.34
CA VAL A 69 -7.15 -3.40 1.05
C VAL A 69 -7.08 -2.59 -0.25
N ASP A 70 -8.17 -2.62 -1.01
CA ASP A 70 -8.34 -1.91 -2.28
C ASP A 70 -8.95 -0.52 -2.09
N ILE A 71 -9.69 -0.31 -1.00
CA ILE A 71 -10.34 0.96 -0.68
C ILE A 71 -10.00 1.34 0.76
N LEU A 72 -9.54 2.58 0.94
CA LEU A 72 -9.54 3.22 2.25
C LEU A 72 -10.87 3.96 2.42
N GLU A 73 -11.69 3.50 3.36
CA GLU A 73 -12.90 4.22 3.76
C GLU A 73 -12.48 5.59 4.32
N LYS A 74 -12.88 6.65 3.62
CA LYS A 74 -12.66 8.04 4.05
C LYS A 74 -13.82 8.44 4.94
N ASP A 75 -13.69 8.18 6.23
CA ASP A 75 -14.59 8.79 7.21
C ASP A 75 -14.22 10.26 7.43
N GLU A 76 -15.20 11.06 7.84
CA GLU A 76 -14.99 12.45 8.25
C GLU A 76 -13.96 12.49 9.39
N GLY A 77 -12.79 13.10 9.14
CA GLY A 77 -11.70 13.22 10.13
C GLY A 77 -10.41 12.47 9.77
N VAL A 78 -10.39 11.64 8.72
CA VAL A 78 -9.16 10.95 8.28
C VAL A 78 -8.29 11.90 7.45
N SER A 79 -7.13 12.28 8.00
CA SER A 79 -6.10 13.01 7.26
C SER A 79 -5.08 12.04 6.65
N LEU A 80 -4.95 12.04 5.32
CA LEU A 80 -3.98 11.20 4.60
C LEU A 80 -2.74 12.01 4.27
N LEU A 81 -1.59 11.57 4.81
CA LEU A 81 -0.29 12.10 4.43
C LEU A 81 0.41 11.09 3.51
N VAL A 82 0.73 11.51 2.30
CA VAL A 82 1.52 10.72 1.34
C VAL A 82 2.98 11.17 1.46
N GLN A 83 3.87 10.27 1.86
CA GLN A 83 5.32 10.48 1.80
C GLN A 83 5.87 9.88 0.50
N ASP A 84 6.82 10.61 -0.10
CA ASP A 84 7.71 10.25 -1.21
C ASP A 84 7.18 9.21 -2.22
N ILE A 85 6.80 9.69 -3.40
CA ILE A 85 6.45 8.84 -4.54
C ILE A 85 7.74 8.33 -5.18
N GLU A 86 8.14 7.10 -4.84
CA GLU A 86 9.26 6.44 -5.53
C GLU A 86 8.83 5.83 -6.86
N SER A 87 9.64 6.00 -7.91
CA SER A 87 9.46 5.31 -9.20
C SER A 87 9.98 3.87 -9.11
N GLY A 88 9.10 2.93 -8.76
CA GLY A 88 9.43 1.52 -8.46
C GLY A 88 9.83 0.63 -9.65
N HIS A 89 10.62 1.10 -10.61
CA HIS A 89 10.95 0.38 -11.85
C HIS A 89 11.49 -1.05 -11.64
N GLY A 90 12.38 -1.26 -10.66
CA GLY A 90 12.92 -2.60 -10.36
C GLY A 90 11.87 -3.57 -9.82
N LEU A 91 10.95 -3.07 -8.99
CA LEU A 91 9.82 -3.82 -8.48
C LEU A 91 8.85 -4.19 -9.62
N LEU A 92 8.55 -3.23 -10.52
CA LEU A 92 7.70 -3.46 -11.69
C LEU A 92 8.26 -4.57 -12.59
N ASN A 93 9.57 -4.56 -12.87
CA ASN A 93 10.20 -5.63 -13.67
C ASN A 93 10.10 -6.99 -12.97
N THR A 94 10.32 -7.03 -11.65
CA THR A 94 10.18 -8.27 -10.86
C THR A 94 8.75 -8.82 -10.92
N LEU A 95 7.74 -7.95 -10.79
CA LEU A 95 6.33 -8.33 -10.86
C LEU A 95 5.97 -8.87 -12.25
N ARG A 96 6.44 -8.22 -13.32
CA ARG A 96 6.15 -8.63 -14.71
C ARG A 96 6.86 -9.92 -15.10
N GLU A 97 8.18 -9.97 -14.91
CA GLU A 97 9.03 -11.02 -15.48
C GLU A 97 9.05 -12.30 -14.64
N ARG A 98 8.97 -12.17 -13.30
CA ARG A 98 9.13 -13.33 -12.40
C ARG A 98 7.82 -13.81 -11.80
N LEU A 99 6.83 -12.92 -11.67
CA LEU A 99 5.58 -13.20 -10.95
C LEU A 99 4.36 -13.23 -11.88
N GLY A 100 4.58 -13.06 -13.18
CA GLY A 100 3.55 -13.26 -14.21
C GLY A 100 2.48 -12.16 -14.27
N LEU A 101 2.72 -11.01 -13.65
CA LEU A 101 1.85 -9.83 -13.72
C LEU A 101 2.11 -9.05 -15.00
N THR A 102 1.95 -9.71 -16.15
CA THR A 102 2.22 -9.17 -17.48
C THR A 102 1.27 -8.04 -17.90
N GLU A 103 0.15 -7.91 -17.20
CA GLU A 103 -0.90 -6.90 -17.38
C GLU A 103 -0.43 -5.48 -17.00
N ILE A 104 0.66 -5.37 -16.23
CA ILE A 104 1.30 -4.09 -15.88
C ILE A 104 1.98 -3.52 -17.11
N LYS A 105 1.56 -2.34 -17.54
CA LYS A 105 2.29 -1.58 -18.55
C LYS A 105 3.39 -0.77 -17.88
N SER A 106 4.60 -0.78 -18.44
CA SER A 106 5.59 0.21 -18.02
C SER A 106 5.11 1.56 -18.53
N MET A 107 5.16 2.58 -17.66
CA MET A 107 5.29 3.95 -18.15
C MET A 107 6.59 4.09 -18.95
#